data_AF-A0A7X4JR65-F1
#
_entry.id   AF-A0A7X4JR65-F1
#
_cell.length_a   1.000
_cell.length_b   1.000
_cell.length_c   1.000
_cell.angle_alpha   90.00
_cell.angle_beta   90.00
_cell.angle_gamma   90.00
#
_symmetry.space_group_name_H-M   'P 1'
#
loop_
_entity.id
_entity.type
_entity.pdbx_description
1 polymer ?
#
loop_
_entity_poly.entity_id
_entity_poly.type
_entity_poly.pdbx_seq_one_letter_code
_entity_poly.pdbx_strand_id
1 'polypeptide(L)'
;MKKIRGLNTPTPGLAEYRNIVEANANWTEFCSHNSGASRNELMDALAQNQHGLCAYCEIAIPAWPRQIEHVIPRSDPQQGAEREVDITNMIACCVGGTRSKARKSGGHTCGQAKGNQN
;
A
#
# COMPACT_ATOMS: atom_id res chain seq x y z
N MET A 1 -8.12 -4.61 17.31
CA MET A 1 -7.32 -4.87 16.10
C MET A 1 -6.31 -5.95 16.39
N LYS A 2 -6.36 -7.06 15.64
CA LYS A 2 -5.26 -8.03 15.64
C LYS A 2 -4.05 -7.32 15.03
N LYS A 3 -2.88 -7.39 15.66
CA LYS A 3 -1.69 -6.70 15.14
C LYS A 3 -1.35 -7.32 13.78
N ILE A 4 -1.61 -6.59 12.71
CA ILE A 4 -1.05 -6.90 11.40
C ILE A 4 0.46 -6.73 11.55
N ARG A 5 1.21 -7.81 11.31
CA ARG A 5 2.67 -7.72 11.27
C ARG A 5 3.03 -7.02 9.97
N GLY A 6 3.90 -6.00 10.01
CA GLY A 6 4.45 -5.42 8.78
C GLY A 6 5.18 -6.48 7.97
N LEU A 7 5.20 -6.32 6.64
CA LEU A 7 6.07 -7.15 5.81
C LEU A 7 7.50 -6.64 6.01
N ASN A 8 8.34 -7.42 6.69
CA ASN A 8 9.70 -6.99 7.06
C ASN A 8 10.75 -7.32 6.00
N THR A 9 10.39 -8.10 4.98
CA THR A 9 11.28 -8.51 3.91
C THR A 9 10.75 -7.95 2.60
N PRO A 10 11.55 -7.16 1.85
CA PRO A 10 11.16 -6.67 0.53
C PRO A 10 10.86 -7.83 -0.42
N THR A 11 9.89 -7.67 -1.31
CA THR A 11 9.70 -8.63 -2.40
C THR A 11 10.87 -8.55 -3.39
N PRO A 12 11.14 -9.61 -4.18
CA PRO A 12 12.19 -9.60 -5.20
C PRO A 12 12.18 -8.35 -6.08
N GLY A 13 11.02 -7.96 -6.63
CA GLY A 13 10.92 -6.78 -7.49
C GLY A 13 11.15 -5.46 -6.76
N LEU A 14 10.83 -5.37 -5.46
CA LEU A 14 11.14 -4.18 -4.64
C LEU A 14 12.63 -4.13 -4.27
N ALA A 15 13.24 -5.28 -3.96
CA ALA A 15 14.66 -5.38 -3.67
C ALA A 15 15.51 -5.04 -4.91
N GLU A 16 15.15 -5.60 -6.06
CA GLU A 16 15.77 -5.30 -7.36
C GLU A 16 15.73 -3.80 -7.65
N TYR A 17 14.53 -3.20 -7.58
CA TYR A 17 14.36 -1.77 -7.81
C TYR A 17 15.27 -0.93 -6.90
N ARG A 18 15.27 -1.21 -5.58
CA ARG A 18 16.10 -0.48 -4.61
C ARG A 18 17.59 -0.59 -4.90
N ASN A 19 18.06 -1.71 -5.42
CA ASN A 19 19.46 -1.89 -5.79
C ASN A 19 19.87 -1.09 -7.04
N ILE A 20 18.93 -0.77 -7.94
CA ILE A 20 19.20 0.01 -9.16
C ILE A 20 19.29 1.50 -8.86
N VAL A 21 18.41 2.02 -8.01
CA VAL A 21 18.23 3.47 -7.81
C VAL A 21 18.86 4.00 -6.52
N GLU A 22 19.31 3.10 -5.63
CA GLU A 22 19.93 3.40 -4.33
C GLU A 22 19.14 4.46 -3.53
N ALA A 23 19.69 5.68 -3.41
CA ALA A 23 19.14 6.78 -2.62
C ALA A 23 18.02 7.58 -3.33
N ASN A 24 17.85 7.40 -4.65
CA ASN A 24 16.89 8.16 -5.45
C ASN A 24 15.56 7.41 -5.65
N ALA A 25 15.26 6.44 -4.79
CA ALA A 25 14.12 5.57 -4.96
C ALA A 25 12.78 6.32 -4.84
N ASN A 26 12.06 6.43 -5.96
CA ASN A 26 10.75 7.07 -6.02
C ASN A 26 9.61 6.06 -6.12
N TRP A 27 8.48 6.31 -5.43
CA TRP A 27 7.31 5.42 -5.50
C TRP A 27 6.65 5.36 -6.89
N THR A 28 6.61 6.48 -7.61
CA THR A 28 5.96 6.58 -8.94
C THR A 28 6.73 5.76 -9.97
N GLU A 29 8.06 5.85 -9.93
CA GLU A 29 8.96 5.07 -10.78
C GLU A 29 8.87 3.57 -10.42
N PHE A 30 8.86 3.24 -9.12
CA PHE A 30 8.62 1.86 -8.68
C PHE A 30 7.29 1.29 -9.19
N CYS A 31 6.20 2.08 -9.19
CA CYS A 31 4.91 1.62 -9.72
C CYS A 31 4.95 1.25 -11.21
N SER A 32 5.90 1.82 -11.96
CA SER A 32 6.08 1.54 -13.40
C SER A 32 7.21 0.53 -13.66
N HIS A 33 8.01 0.20 -12.64
CA HIS A 33 9.12 -0.74 -12.74
C HIS A 33 8.63 -2.14 -13.17
N ASN A 34 9.38 -2.78 -14.08
CA ASN A 34 9.00 -4.05 -14.72
C ASN A 34 7.58 -4.03 -15.28
N SER A 35 7.19 -2.93 -15.93
CA SER A 35 5.84 -2.71 -16.47
C SER A 35 4.72 -2.85 -15.42
N GLY A 36 5.04 -2.53 -14.15
CA GLY A 36 4.13 -2.63 -13.01
C GLY A 36 4.05 -4.02 -12.37
N ALA A 37 4.80 -5.00 -12.86
CA ALA A 37 4.82 -6.36 -12.30
C ALA A 37 5.34 -6.36 -10.85
N SER A 38 6.40 -5.60 -10.55
CA SER A 38 6.98 -5.51 -9.20
C SER A 38 6.00 -4.91 -8.19
N ARG A 39 5.18 -3.95 -8.62
CA ARG A 39 4.12 -3.37 -7.78
C ARG A 39 2.98 -4.36 -7.51
N ASN A 40 2.65 -5.22 -8.47
CA ASN A 40 1.63 -6.25 -8.28
C ASN A 40 2.12 -7.38 -7.38
N GLU A 41 3.37 -7.83 -7.55
CA GLU A 41 4.03 -8.78 -6.65
C GLU A 41 4.00 -8.27 -5.20
N LEU A 42 4.39 -7.01 -5.00
CA LEU A 42 4.33 -6.36 -3.70
C LEU A 42 2.92 -6.36 -3.11
N MET A 43 1.91 -6.02 -3.92
CA MET A 43 0.52 -6.00 -3.47
C MET A 43 0.04 -7.38 -3.02
N ASP A 44 0.42 -8.44 -3.74
CA ASP A 44 0.08 -9.81 -3.39
C ASP A 44 0.76 -10.25 -2.09
N ALA A 45 2.05 -9.94 -1.93
CA ALA A 45 2.79 -10.24 -0.70
C ALA A 45 2.19 -9.54 0.53
N LEU A 46 1.86 -8.25 0.41
CA LEU A 46 1.21 -7.48 1.48
C LEU A 46 -0.17 -8.06 1.82
N ALA A 47 -1.00 -8.35 0.82
CA ALA A 47 -2.31 -8.93 1.03
C ALA A 47 -2.21 -10.31 1.69
N GLN A 48 -1.30 -11.17 1.25
CA GLN A 48 -1.07 -12.49 1.84
C GLN A 48 -0.63 -12.39 3.31
N ASN A 49 0.33 -11.50 3.61
CA ASN A 49 0.80 -11.24 4.97
C ASN A 49 -0.32 -10.68 5.88
N GLN A 50 -1.30 -10.00 5.29
CA GLN A 50 -2.52 -9.52 5.95
C GLN A 50 -3.66 -10.56 5.98
N HIS A 51 -3.40 -11.83 5.63
CA HIS A 51 -4.40 -12.88 5.50
C HIS A 51 -5.56 -12.53 4.55
N GLY A 52 -5.27 -11.72 3.53
CA GLY A 52 -6.24 -11.21 2.56
C GLY A 52 -7.19 -10.15 3.13
N LEU A 53 -6.92 -9.57 4.31
CA LEU A 53 -7.79 -8.59 4.96
C LEU A 53 -7.27 -7.17 4.86
N CYS A 54 -8.18 -6.22 4.61
CA CYS A 54 -7.86 -4.80 4.56
C CYS A 54 -7.43 -4.29 5.94
N ALA A 55 -6.35 -3.51 5.98
CA ALA A 55 -5.75 -3.08 7.25
C ALA A 55 -6.65 -2.20 8.13
N TYR A 56 -7.63 -1.48 7.56
CA TYR A 56 -8.47 -0.56 8.34
C TYR A 56 -9.90 -1.03 8.62
N CYS A 57 -10.48 -1.81 7.72
CA CYS A 57 -11.87 -2.27 7.85
C CYS A 57 -11.99 -3.78 8.03
N GLU A 58 -10.87 -4.52 7.99
CA GLU A 58 -10.80 -5.96 8.28
C GLU A 58 -11.73 -6.83 7.41
N ILE A 59 -12.17 -6.32 6.26
CA ILE A 59 -12.86 -7.11 5.23
C ILE A 59 -11.86 -7.74 4.26
N ALA A 60 -12.30 -8.73 3.49
CA ALA A 60 -11.51 -9.28 2.39
C ALA A 60 -11.10 -8.20 1.37
N ILE A 61 -9.80 -8.13 1.06
CA ILE A 61 -9.26 -7.34 -0.05
C ILE A 61 -9.70 -8.03 -1.35
N PRO A 62 -10.44 -7.35 -2.23
CA PRO A 62 -10.83 -7.94 -3.51
C PRO A 62 -9.59 -8.11 -4.41
N ALA A 63 -9.65 -9.02 -5.39
CA ALA A 63 -8.59 -9.14 -6.39
C ALA A 63 -8.37 -7.81 -7.15
N TRP A 64 -9.46 -7.08 -7.40
CA TRP A 64 -9.49 -5.73 -7.94
C TRP A 64 -10.84 -5.06 -7.62
N PRO A 65 -10.92 -3.74 -7.39
CA PRO A 65 -9.82 -2.78 -7.19
C PRO A 65 -9.24 -2.82 -5.76
N ARG A 66 -7.90 -2.69 -5.67
CA ARG A 66 -7.12 -2.75 -4.43
C ARG A 66 -5.89 -1.82 -4.52
N GLN A 67 -5.36 -1.36 -3.39
CA GLN A 67 -4.24 -0.41 -3.37
C GLN A 67 -3.26 -0.64 -2.23
N ILE A 68 -2.03 -0.17 -2.44
CA ILE A 68 -1.01 -0.07 -1.40
C ILE A 68 -1.10 1.33 -0.81
N GLU A 69 -1.16 1.40 0.51
CA GLU A 69 -1.04 2.66 1.25
C GLU A 69 0.26 2.72 2.03
N HIS A 70 0.72 3.94 2.25
CA HIS A 70 1.81 4.24 3.16
C HIS A 70 1.26 4.58 4.55
N VAL A 71 1.81 3.95 5.60
CA VAL A 71 1.41 4.20 7.00
C VAL A 71 1.78 5.63 7.40
N ILE A 72 3.00 6.04 7.05
CA ILE A 72 3.49 7.40 7.09
C ILE A 72 3.33 7.99 5.69
N PRO A 73 2.54 9.07 5.52
CA PRO A 73 2.30 9.66 4.22
C PRO A 73 3.58 10.06 3.50
N ARG A 74 3.62 9.89 2.18
CA ARG A 74 4.74 10.36 1.34
C ARG A 74 4.97 11.87 1.42
N SER A 75 3.91 12.63 1.68
CA SER A 75 3.96 14.08 1.90
C SER A 75 4.41 14.49 3.30
N ASP A 76 4.70 13.54 4.20
CA ASP A 76 5.22 13.85 5.52
C ASP A 76 6.60 14.53 5.39
N PRO A 77 6.79 15.73 5.94
CA PRO A 77 7.99 16.54 5.71
C PRO A 77 9.23 16.02 6.43
N GLN A 78 9.07 15.14 7.43
CA GLN A 78 10.19 14.64 8.23
C GLN A 78 10.72 13.30 7.71
N GLN A 79 9.82 12.45 7.21
CA GLN A 79 10.15 11.05 6.94
C GLN A 79 9.46 10.46 5.70
N GLY A 80 8.61 11.22 5.01
CA GLY A 80 7.85 10.74 3.86
C GLY A 80 8.76 10.27 2.71
N ALA A 81 9.72 11.11 2.32
CA ALA A 81 10.63 10.85 1.20
C ALA A 81 11.48 9.58 1.40
N GLU A 82 12.05 9.39 2.59
CA GLU A 82 12.91 8.25 2.90
C GLU A 82 12.13 6.92 3.01
N ARG A 83 10.80 7.01 3.23
CA ARG A 83 9.94 5.87 3.46
C ARG A 83 8.99 5.55 2.31
N GLU A 84 9.11 6.23 1.16
CA GLU A 84 8.23 6.01 0.00
C GLU A 84 8.34 4.59 -0.56
N VAL A 85 9.52 3.96 -0.46
CA VAL A 85 9.81 2.60 -0.92
C VAL A 85 10.26 1.67 0.22
N ASP A 86 9.97 2.07 1.46
CA ASP A 86 10.20 1.26 2.66
C ASP A 86 9.04 0.28 2.84
N ILE A 87 9.35 -1.03 2.74
CA ILE A 87 8.35 -2.09 2.87
C ILE A 87 7.63 -2.07 4.23
N THR A 88 8.32 -1.63 5.28
CA THR A 88 7.74 -1.54 6.63
C THR A 88 6.73 -0.41 6.76
N ASN A 89 6.76 0.53 5.83
CA ASN A 89 5.83 1.64 5.73
C ASN A 89 4.62 1.34 4.82
N MET A 90 4.43 0.10 4.36
CA MET A 90 3.41 -0.23 3.36
C MET A 90 2.38 -1.26 3.86
N ILE A 91 1.13 -1.06 3.44
CA ILE A 91 0.00 -1.95 3.75
C ILE A 91 -0.93 -2.09 2.53
N ALA A 92 -1.57 -3.24 2.39
CA ALA A 92 -2.60 -3.48 1.40
C ALA A 92 -3.99 -3.09 1.94
N CYS A 93 -4.73 -2.30 1.16
CA CYS A 93 -6.05 -1.81 1.52
C CYS A 93 -7.05 -1.97 0.37
N CYS A 94 -8.33 -2.06 0.72
CA CYS A 94 -9.41 -1.87 -0.25
C CYS A 94 -9.50 -0.39 -0.64
N VAL A 95 -10.16 -0.09 -1.77
CA VAL A 95 -10.43 1.28 -2.25
C VAL A 95 -11.61 1.97 -1.56
N GLY A 96 -11.96 1.56 -0.33
CA GLY A 96 -13.11 2.08 0.40
C GLY A 96 -14.46 1.74 -0.25
N GLY A 97 -15.57 2.20 0.36
CA GLY A 97 -16.91 2.12 -0.23
C GLY A 97 -17.61 0.75 -0.22
N THR A 98 -16.98 -0.33 0.23
CA THR A 98 -17.57 -1.69 0.20
C THR A 98 -18.65 -1.97 1.25
N ARG A 99 -18.91 -1.06 2.20
CA ARG A 99 -20.01 -1.18 3.18
C ARG A 99 -21.30 -0.44 2.80
N SER A 100 -21.35 0.35 1.73
CA SER A 100 -22.64 0.90 1.27
C SER A 100 -22.71 0.99 -0.24
N LYS A 101 -23.90 0.74 -0.76
CA LYS A 101 -24.27 0.86 -2.18
C LYS A 101 -24.05 2.29 -2.68
N ALA A 102 -22.83 2.67 -2.99
CA ALA A 102 -22.51 3.87 -3.75
C ALA A 102 -21.07 3.77 -4.24
N ARG A 103 -20.90 3.38 -5.50
CA ARG A 103 -19.66 3.63 -6.24
C ARG A 103 -19.49 5.13 -6.34
N LYS A 104 -18.77 5.76 -5.41
CA LYS A 104 -18.18 7.07 -5.65
C LYS A 104 -16.79 6.83 -6.24
N SER A 105 -16.65 7.23 -7.50
CA SER A 105 -15.43 7.22 -8.29
C SER A 105 -14.42 8.25 -7.77
N GLY A 106 -13.91 8.02 -6.57
CA GLY A 106 -12.79 8.74 -5.99
C GLY A 106 -12.07 7.72 -5.12
N GLY A 107 -10.85 7.35 -5.50
CA GLY A 107 -10.06 6.26 -4.93
C GLY A 107 -9.66 6.50 -3.48
N HIS A 108 -10.63 6.63 -2.59
CA HIS A 108 -10.43 6.91 -1.19
C HIS A 108 -10.47 5.62 -0.40
N THR A 109 -9.37 5.37 0.28
CA THR A 109 -9.20 4.18 1.09
C THR A 109 -10.11 4.29 2.31
N CYS A 110 -10.46 3.16 2.94
CA CYS A 110 -11.25 3.22 4.17
C CYS A 110 -10.51 3.87 5.35
N GLY A 111 -9.17 4.00 5.29
CA GLY A 111 -8.38 4.80 6.22
C GLY A 111 -8.66 6.30 6.04
N GLN A 112 -8.59 6.78 4.80
CA GLN A 112 -8.91 8.18 4.46
C GLN A 112 -10.38 8.54 4.76
N ALA A 113 -11.31 7.63 4.52
CA ALA A 113 -12.74 7.85 4.79
C ALA A 113 -13.06 8.01 6.29
N LYS A 114 -12.24 7.45 7.19
CA LYS A 114 -12.40 7.57 8.65
C LYS A 114 -11.72 8.82 9.23
N GLY A 115 -10.72 9.38 8.55
CA GLY A 115 -9.90 10.49 9.06
C GLY A 115 -10.50 11.90 8.93
N ASN A 116 -11.65 12.05 8.29
CA ASN A 116 -12.29 13.35 8.01
C ASN A 116 -13.58 13.57 8.84
N GLN A 117 -13.55 13.25 10.14
CA GLN A 117 -14.65 13.50 11.07
C GLN A 117 -14.26 14.46 12.21
N ASN A 118 -13.55 15.55 11.87
CA ASN A 118 -13.37 16.69 12.78
C ASN A 118 -14.09 17.91 12.22
#